data_AF-A0A0C9ZSP5-F1
#
_entry.id   AF-A0A0C9ZSP5-F1
#
_cell.length_a   1.000
_cell.length_b   1.000
_cell.length_c   1.000
_cell.angle_alpha   90.00
_cell.angle_beta   90.00
_cell.angle_gamma   90.00
#
_symmetry.space_group_name_H-M   'P 1'
#
loop_
_entity.id
_entity.type
_entity.pdbx_description
1 polymer ?
#
loop_
_entity_poly.entity_id
_entity_poly.type
_entity_poly.pdbx_seq_one_letter_code
_entity_poly.pdbx_strand_id
1 'polypeptide(L)'
;MFTVHAHPPDRSLKYGQYDTAIMNIDDRWQWPSSGLQGHTVMQVCLIMCPAMPRGSNGINHFSSHFLMYAQHFDIVPQGNSLVERMTGLHVLKRATRASGSELGEIFPLDQLRSYAHIVPCFGRKADNRLTSDNCIHSSQSFFLNRYFDKDFFYATS
;
A
#
# COMPACT_ATOMS: atom_id res chain seq x y z
N MET A 1 -14.34 -4.86 -10.60
CA MET A 1 -13.93 -5.74 -9.49
C MET A 1 -12.46 -6.04 -9.67
N PHE A 2 -11.68 -5.94 -8.59
CA PHE A 2 -10.25 -6.20 -8.66
C PHE A 2 -9.80 -7.19 -7.58
N THR A 3 -8.74 -7.95 -7.86
CA THR A 3 -8.21 -9.05 -7.04
C THR A 3 -6.91 -8.64 -6.35
N VAL A 4 -6.93 -8.44 -5.04
CA VAL A 4 -5.70 -8.11 -4.30
C VAL A 4 -4.98 -9.36 -3.81
N HIS A 5 -3.70 -9.46 -4.13
CA HIS A 5 -2.81 -10.49 -3.62
C HIS A 5 -2.15 -10.07 -2.31
N ALA A 6 -2.20 -10.96 -1.32
CA ALA A 6 -1.59 -10.80 0.00
C ALA A 6 -0.96 -12.12 0.44
N HIS A 7 -0.14 -12.71 -0.42
CA HIS A 7 0.46 -14.02 -0.21
C HIS A 7 1.71 -13.91 0.66
N PRO A 8 1.74 -14.52 1.86
CA PRO A 8 2.93 -14.47 2.72
C PRO A 8 4.11 -15.23 2.10
N PRO A 9 5.32 -15.08 2.65
CA PRO A 9 6.48 -15.74 2.09
C PRO A 9 6.42 -17.26 2.31
N ASP A 10 6.81 -18.03 1.29
CA ASP A 10 6.90 -19.48 1.37
C ASP A 10 8.11 -20.02 0.58
N ARG A 11 8.14 -21.35 0.34
CA ARG A 11 9.25 -21.99 -0.38
C ARG A 11 9.34 -21.57 -1.85
N SER A 12 8.22 -21.22 -2.47
CA SER A 12 8.11 -20.80 -3.87
C SER A 12 8.25 -19.29 -4.04
N LEU A 13 7.72 -18.52 -3.08
CA LEU A 13 7.72 -17.06 -3.04
C LEU A 13 8.47 -16.60 -1.79
N LYS A 14 9.81 -16.56 -1.88
CA LYS A 14 10.70 -16.22 -0.74
C LYS A 14 10.37 -14.87 -0.08
N TYR A 15 9.83 -13.92 -0.84
CA TYR A 15 9.48 -12.58 -0.36
C TYR A 15 7.97 -12.36 -0.25
N GLY A 16 7.16 -13.38 -0.51
CA GLY A 16 5.71 -13.27 -0.66
C GLY A 16 5.32 -12.54 -1.95
N GLN A 17 4.02 -12.26 -2.08
CA GLN A 17 3.45 -11.46 -3.15
C GLN A 17 2.38 -10.55 -2.55
N TYR A 18 2.67 -9.25 -2.51
CA TYR A 18 1.83 -8.26 -1.87
C TYR A 18 1.53 -7.13 -2.84
N ASP A 19 0.25 -6.94 -3.13
CA ASP A 19 -0.19 -5.84 -3.96
C ASP A 19 -0.23 -4.54 -3.15
N THR A 20 0.03 -3.45 -3.85
CA THR A 20 -0.21 -2.11 -3.33
C THR A 20 -1.56 -1.58 -3.75
N ALA A 21 -2.17 -0.80 -2.87
CA ALA A 21 -3.53 -0.32 -3.05
C ALA A 21 -3.72 1.07 -2.44
N ILE A 22 -4.75 1.75 -2.93
CA ILE A 22 -5.27 2.96 -2.32
C ILE A 22 -6.30 2.59 -1.27
N MET A 23 -6.15 3.20 -0.10
CA MET A 23 -7.05 3.05 1.04
C MET A 23 -7.58 4.40 1.47
N ASN A 24 -8.87 4.47 1.80
CA ASN A 24 -9.46 5.62 2.48
C ASN A 24 -8.95 5.68 3.93
N ILE A 25 -8.48 6.85 4.36
CA ILE A 25 -8.21 7.14 5.78
C ILE A 25 -9.19 8.15 6.38
N ASP A 26 -9.89 8.90 5.52
CA ASP A 26 -10.94 9.84 5.91
C ASP A 26 -12.14 9.68 4.98
N ASP A 27 -13.27 9.21 5.54
CA ASP A 27 -14.50 8.91 4.80
C ASP A 27 -15.18 10.15 4.20
N ARG A 28 -14.72 11.36 4.54
CA ARG A 28 -15.18 12.59 3.90
C ARG A 28 -14.70 12.71 2.45
N TRP A 29 -13.63 12.00 2.09
CA TRP A 29 -13.03 12.05 0.77
C TRP A 29 -13.39 10.83 -0.06
N GLN A 30 -13.64 11.07 -1.34
CA GLN A 30 -14.13 10.06 -2.26
C GLN A 30 -13.08 9.74 -3.32
N TRP A 31 -12.67 8.48 -3.37
CA TRP A 31 -11.86 7.99 -4.47
C TRP A 31 -12.75 7.73 -5.70
N PRO A 32 -12.33 8.10 -6.94
CA PRO A 32 -11.08 8.77 -7.31
C PRO A 32 -11.13 10.31 -7.32
N SER A 33 -12.29 10.93 -7.11
CA SER A 33 -12.50 12.37 -7.31
C SER A 33 -11.65 13.29 -6.42
N SER A 34 -11.31 12.84 -5.21
CA SER A 34 -10.50 13.58 -4.24
C SER A 34 -9.00 13.36 -4.41
N GLY A 35 -8.61 12.50 -5.37
CA GLY A 35 -7.22 12.10 -5.57
C GLY A 35 -6.58 11.50 -4.33
N LEU A 36 -5.38 11.97 -3.98
CA LEU A 36 -4.66 11.49 -2.79
C LEU A 36 -5.10 12.20 -1.48
N GLN A 37 -6.04 13.13 -1.55
CA GLN A 37 -6.51 13.84 -0.37
C GLN A 37 -7.51 12.97 0.42
N GLY A 38 -7.14 12.56 1.64
CA GLY A 38 -7.93 11.63 2.44
C GLY A 38 -7.69 10.15 2.11
N HIS A 39 -6.68 9.89 1.29
CA HIS A 39 -6.28 8.56 0.83
C HIS A 39 -4.81 8.31 1.10
N THR A 40 -4.44 7.05 1.17
CA THR A 40 -3.04 6.65 1.35
C THR A 40 -2.71 5.41 0.53
N VAL A 41 -1.41 5.23 0.24
CA VAL A 41 -0.89 4.06 -0.45
C VAL A 41 -0.43 3.05 0.60
N MET A 42 -0.91 1.82 0.47
CA MET A 42 -0.62 0.73 1.41
C MET A 42 -0.17 -0.52 0.65
N GLN A 43 0.65 -1.35 1.27
CA GLN A 43 0.93 -2.71 0.82
C GLN A 43 0.09 -3.69 1.64
N VAL A 44 -0.76 -4.48 0.99
CA VAL A 44 -1.64 -5.43 1.67
C VAL A 44 -0.88 -6.74 1.92
N CYS A 45 -0.66 -7.07 3.18
CA CYS A 45 0.20 -8.19 3.58
C CYS A 45 -0.57 -9.43 4.02
N LEU A 46 -1.77 -9.26 4.56
CA LEU A 46 -2.65 -10.36 4.97
C LEU A 46 -4.10 -9.90 4.88
N ILE A 47 -4.99 -10.79 4.42
CA ILE A 47 -6.44 -10.63 4.51
C ILE A 47 -6.97 -11.71 5.46
N MET A 48 -7.81 -11.34 6.41
CA MET A 48 -8.29 -12.23 7.47
C MET A 48 -9.76 -11.98 7.79
N CYS A 49 -10.45 -13.02 8.25
CA CYS A 49 -11.83 -12.94 8.72
C CYS A 49 -11.85 -13.33 10.20
N PRO A 50 -12.13 -12.39 11.13
CA PRO A 50 -12.19 -12.69 12.56
C PRO A 50 -13.29 -13.71 12.86
N ALA A 51 -12.93 -14.86 13.43
CA ALA A 51 -13.90 -15.83 13.89
C ALA A 51 -14.39 -15.49 15.31
N MET A 52 -15.70 -15.58 15.53
CA MET A 52 -16.27 -15.42 16.87
C MET A 52 -15.83 -16.58 17.79
N PRO A 53 -15.35 -16.31 19.02
CA PRO A 53 -15.13 -17.37 20.00
C PRO A 53 -16.44 -18.12 20.29
N ARG A 54 -16.39 -19.45 20.23
CA ARG A 54 -17.55 -20.30 20.53
C ARG A 54 -18.05 -20.02 21.96
N GLY A 55 -19.33 -19.68 22.10
CA GLY A 55 -19.97 -19.42 23.40
C GLY A 55 -19.95 -17.95 23.86
N SER A 56 -19.50 -17.02 23.03
CA SER A 56 -19.59 -15.58 23.33
C SER A 56 -20.95 -15.02 22.91
N ASN A 57 -21.70 -14.44 23.86
CA ASN A 57 -22.97 -13.73 23.63
C ASN A 57 -22.78 -12.26 23.24
N GLY A 58 -21.54 -11.85 22.94
CA GLY A 58 -21.19 -10.47 22.62
C GLY A 58 -21.34 -10.16 21.12
N ILE A 59 -21.88 -8.99 20.81
CA ILE A 59 -21.80 -8.41 19.47
C ILE A 59 -20.35 -7.99 19.24
N ASN A 60 -19.61 -8.71 18.40
CA ASN A 60 -18.30 -8.25 17.92
C ASN A 60 -18.50 -7.48 16.61
N HIS A 61 -18.37 -6.16 16.64
CA HIS A 61 -18.49 -5.32 15.44
C HIS A 61 -17.48 -5.67 14.34
N PHE A 62 -16.41 -6.42 14.64
CA PHE A 62 -15.43 -6.86 13.67
C PHE A 62 -15.69 -8.26 13.10
N SER A 63 -16.61 -9.05 13.67
CA SER A 63 -16.89 -10.40 13.16
C SER A 63 -17.69 -10.41 11.85
N SER A 64 -18.26 -9.27 11.46
CA SER A 64 -18.97 -9.09 10.19
C SER A 64 -18.10 -8.55 9.05
N HIS A 65 -16.83 -8.20 9.30
CA HIS A 65 -15.96 -7.58 8.29
C HIS A 65 -14.69 -8.39 8.08
N PHE A 66 -14.27 -8.49 6.82
CA PHE A 66 -12.88 -8.87 6.53
C PHE A 66 -11.96 -7.74 6.99
N LEU A 67 -10.84 -8.12 7.59
CA LEU A 67 -9.76 -7.21 7.97
C LEU A 67 -8.56 -7.47 7.07
N MET A 68 -7.69 -6.47 6.97
CA MET A 68 -6.38 -6.60 6.36
C MET A 68 -5.29 -6.08 7.29
N TYR A 69 -4.14 -6.76 7.30
CA TYR A 69 -2.91 -6.17 7.80
C TYR A 69 -2.19 -5.53 6.61
N ALA A 70 -1.86 -4.25 6.73
CA ALA A 70 -1.24 -3.47 5.67
C ALA A 70 -0.08 -2.63 6.19
N GLN A 71 0.93 -2.45 5.34
CA GLN A 71 2.10 -1.62 5.62
C GLN A 71 2.00 -0.28 4.90
N HIS A 72 2.42 0.78 5.58
CA HIS A 72 2.20 2.15 5.14
C HIS A 72 3.31 2.64 4.23
N PHE A 73 2.94 3.49 3.26
CA PHE A 73 3.87 4.35 2.55
C PHE A 73 3.55 5.82 2.81
N ASP A 74 4.56 6.57 3.21
CA ASP A 74 4.48 8.02 3.38
C ASP A 74 4.81 8.73 2.07
N ILE A 75 4.00 9.70 1.66
CA ILE A 75 4.33 10.61 0.56
C ILE A 75 5.40 11.58 1.04
N VAL A 76 6.55 11.60 0.36
CA VAL A 76 7.71 12.42 0.69
C VAL A 76 7.70 13.71 -0.14
N PRO A 77 7.62 14.88 0.48
CA PRO A 77 7.74 16.16 -0.22
C PRO A 77 9.09 16.29 -0.96
N GLN A 78 9.05 16.81 -2.18
CA GLN A 78 10.19 17.07 -3.05
C GLN A 78 10.54 18.57 -3.03
N GLY A 79 10.84 19.10 -1.84
CA GLY A 79 11.03 20.54 -1.61
C GLY A 79 9.69 21.29 -1.61
N ASN A 80 9.50 22.20 -2.57
CA ASN A 80 8.26 22.97 -2.73
C ASN A 80 7.18 22.24 -3.56
N SER A 81 7.41 20.97 -3.92
CA SER A 81 6.53 20.13 -4.73
C SER A 81 6.22 18.84 -4.01
N LEU A 82 5.05 18.24 -4.26
CA LEU A 82 4.71 16.89 -3.78
C LEU A 82 5.18 15.79 -4.75
N VAL A 83 5.62 16.16 -5.95
CA VAL A 83 6.08 15.25 -7.01
C VAL A 83 7.52 15.54 -7.41
N GLU A 84 8.23 14.49 -7.82
CA GLU A 84 9.60 14.58 -8.33
C GLU A 84 9.60 15.26 -9.71
N ARG A 85 10.54 16.18 -9.92
CA ARG A 85 10.52 17.13 -11.05
C ARG A 85 10.66 16.45 -12.42
N MET A 86 11.47 15.41 -12.52
CA MET A 86 11.78 14.76 -13.79
C MET A 86 10.66 13.81 -14.25
N THR A 87 10.07 13.07 -13.32
CA THR A 87 9.06 12.04 -13.59
C THR A 87 7.63 12.54 -13.40
N GLY A 88 7.44 13.61 -12.63
CA GLY A 88 6.14 14.09 -12.20
C GLY A 88 5.40 13.11 -11.27
N LEU A 89 6.12 12.19 -10.63
CA LEU A 89 5.56 11.15 -9.76
C LEU A 89 5.71 11.50 -8.28
N HIS A 90 4.73 11.10 -7.48
CA HIS A 90 4.88 11.14 -6.02
C HIS A 90 5.96 10.15 -5.58
N VAL A 91 6.84 10.62 -4.70
CA VAL A 91 7.82 9.75 -4.05
C VAL A 91 7.19 9.23 -2.76
N LEU A 92 7.16 7.92 -2.64
CA LEU A 92 6.71 7.19 -1.47
C LEU A 92 7.93 6.68 -0.71
N LYS A 93 7.84 6.66 0.62
CA LYS A 93 8.81 5.99 1.49
C LYS A 93 8.10 4.99 2.37
N ARG A 94 8.66 3.80 2.51
CA ARG A 94 8.13 2.80 3.42
C ARG A 94 8.18 3.35 4.84
N ALA A 95 7.04 3.36 5.52
CA ALA A 95 6.97 3.82 6.90
C ALA A 95 7.64 2.77 7.81
N THR A 96 8.45 3.24 8.75
CA THR A 96 9.15 2.39 9.71
C THR A 96 8.93 2.87 11.13
N ARG A 97 8.91 1.91 12.06
CA ARG A 97 8.92 2.19 13.49
C ARG A 97 10.28 2.77 13.91
N ALA A 98 10.37 3.34 15.11
CA ALA A 98 11.64 3.80 15.67
C ALA A 98 12.71 2.68 15.75
N SER A 99 12.30 1.41 15.81
CA SER A 99 13.17 0.23 15.74
C SER A 99 13.72 -0.07 14.34
N GLY A 100 13.24 0.61 13.29
CA GLY A 100 13.57 0.34 11.90
C GLY A 100 12.76 -0.78 11.24
N SER A 101 11.88 -1.47 11.97
CA SER A 101 10.97 -2.46 11.38
C SER A 101 9.81 -1.77 10.67
N GLU A 102 9.20 -2.46 9.70
CA GLU A 102 8.09 -1.94 8.90
C GLU A 102 6.89 -1.55 9.80
N LEU A 103 6.32 -0.38 9.53
CA LEU A 103 5.10 0.08 10.19
C LEU A 103 3.90 -0.45 9.43
N GLY A 104 3.14 -1.32 10.08
CA GLY A 104 1.87 -1.81 9.58
C GLY A 104 0.83 -1.89 10.68
N GLU A 105 -0.43 -1.83 10.26
CA GLU A 105 -1.63 -1.74 11.09
C GLU A 105 -2.75 -2.63 10.50
N ILE A 106 -3.83 -2.79 11.26
CA ILE A 106 -4.99 -3.59 10.85
C ILE A 106 -6.14 -2.66 10.50
N PHE A 107 -6.69 -2.82 9.29
CA PHE A 107 -7.79 -2.03 8.77
C PHE A 107 -8.96 -2.91 8.32
N PRO A 108 -10.20 -2.41 8.36
CA PRO A 108 -11.31 -3.00 7.60
C PRO A 108 -10.98 -3.07 6.11
N LEU A 109 -11.25 -4.22 5.47
CA LEU A 109 -10.96 -4.42 4.04
C LEU A 109 -11.82 -3.51 3.15
N ASP A 110 -12.99 -3.08 3.63
CA ASP A 110 -13.91 -2.18 2.93
C ASP A 110 -13.40 -0.73 2.80
N GLN A 111 -12.26 -0.39 3.41
CA GLN A 111 -11.56 0.88 3.20
C GLN A 111 -10.72 0.89 1.91
N LEU A 112 -10.50 -0.28 1.28
CA LEU A 112 -9.78 -0.39 0.02
C LEU A 112 -10.59 0.24 -1.13
N ARG A 113 -9.92 0.97 -2.04
CA ARG A 113 -10.59 1.70 -3.12
C ARG A 113 -10.12 1.33 -4.51
N SER A 114 -8.82 1.12 -4.68
CA SER A 114 -8.24 0.77 -5.99
C SER A 114 -6.87 0.14 -5.79
N TYR A 115 -6.31 -0.42 -6.86
CA TYR A 115 -4.88 -0.71 -6.88
C TYR A 115 -4.06 0.56 -6.94
N ALA A 116 -2.84 0.45 -6.44
CA ALA A 116 -1.76 1.37 -6.71
C ALA A 116 -0.62 0.56 -7.31
N HIS A 117 0.12 1.16 -8.25
CA HIS A 117 1.34 0.56 -8.76
C HIS A 117 2.53 1.38 -8.29
N ILE A 118 3.48 0.72 -7.62
CA ILE A 118 4.70 1.35 -7.13
C ILE A 118 5.92 0.81 -7.86
N VAL A 119 6.91 1.68 -8.09
CA VAL A 119 8.17 1.34 -8.76
C VAL A 119 9.33 1.75 -7.86
N PRO A 120 10.27 0.85 -7.52
CA PRO A 120 11.42 1.22 -6.70
C PRO A 120 12.22 2.40 -7.24
N CYS A 121 12.62 3.31 -6.36
CA CYS A 121 13.55 4.39 -6.68
C CYS A 121 14.99 3.87 -6.58
N PHE A 122 15.61 3.54 -7.70
CA PHE A 122 17.00 3.05 -7.74
C PHE A 122 18.06 4.15 -7.62
N GLY A 123 17.65 5.43 -7.64
CA GLY A 123 18.58 6.56 -7.65
C GLY A 123 19.48 6.55 -8.90
N ARG A 124 20.73 7.01 -8.73
CA ARG A 124 21.69 7.13 -9.86
C ARG A 124 22.24 5.77 -10.33
N LYS A 125 22.27 4.78 -9.45
CA LYS A 125 22.79 3.43 -9.75
C LYS A 125 21.99 2.40 -8.94
N ALA A 126 21.32 1.49 -9.65
CA ALA A 126 20.65 0.37 -9.02
C ALA A 126 21.66 -0.58 -8.36
N ASP A 127 21.29 -1.13 -7.21
CA ASP A 127 22.01 -2.25 -6.60
C ASP A 127 21.87 -3.49 -7.51
N ASN A 128 22.99 -4.07 -7.91
CA ASN A 128 23.05 -5.21 -8.83
C ASN A 128 22.53 -6.52 -8.22
N ARG A 129 22.24 -6.53 -6.91
CA ARG A 129 21.61 -7.65 -6.21
C ARG A 129 20.08 -7.62 -6.30
N LEU A 130 19.50 -6.52 -6.79
CA LEU A 130 18.07 -6.39 -6.94
C LEU A 130 17.58 -7.21 -8.14
N THR A 131 16.51 -7.96 -7.91
CA THR A 131 15.80 -8.76 -8.91
C THR A 131 14.33 -8.36 -8.90
N SER A 132 13.56 -8.82 -9.89
CA SER A 132 12.10 -8.67 -9.90
C SER A 132 11.47 -9.09 -8.56
N ASP A 133 11.99 -10.18 -7.98
CA ASP A 133 11.37 -10.84 -6.84
C ASP A 133 11.69 -10.17 -5.50
N ASN A 134 12.82 -9.45 -5.40
CA ASN A 134 13.27 -8.85 -4.15
C ASN A 134 13.18 -7.32 -4.13
N CYS A 135 13.00 -6.67 -5.28
CA CYS A 135 13.15 -5.22 -5.39
C CYS A 135 12.16 -4.43 -4.52
N ILE A 136 10.91 -4.89 -4.40
CA ILE A 136 9.90 -4.25 -3.56
C ILE A 136 10.22 -4.44 -2.07
N HIS A 137 10.70 -5.61 -1.70
CA HIS A 137 11.06 -5.93 -0.33
C HIS A 137 12.33 -5.20 0.13
N SER A 138 13.34 -5.10 -0.73
CA SER A 138 14.65 -4.51 -0.38
C SER A 138 14.71 -2.98 -0.54
N SER A 139 13.75 -2.36 -1.23
CA SER A 139 13.72 -0.92 -1.45
C SER A 139 12.98 -0.17 -0.34
N GLN A 140 13.42 1.05 -0.06
CA GLN A 140 12.81 1.93 0.95
C GLN A 140 12.03 3.10 0.35
N SER A 141 12.31 3.44 -0.91
CA SER A 141 11.66 4.54 -1.61
C SER A 141 11.12 4.06 -2.95
N PHE A 142 9.96 4.59 -3.34
CA PHE A 142 9.23 4.19 -4.53
C PHE A 142 8.62 5.39 -5.22
N PHE A 143 8.39 5.28 -6.51
CA PHE A 143 7.50 6.18 -7.24
C PHE A 143 6.11 5.57 -7.25
N LEU A 144 5.09 6.38 -6.95
CA LEU A 144 3.71 6.03 -7.26
C LEU A 144 3.51 6.21 -8.77
N ASN A 145 3.50 5.10 -9.50
CA ASN A 145 3.37 5.16 -10.95
C ASN A 145 1.94 5.56 -11.27
N ARG A 146 1.71 6.81 -11.70
CA ARG A 146 0.37 7.26 -12.11
C ARG A 146 -0.02 6.83 -13.53
N TYR A 147 0.92 6.30 -14.31
CA TYR A 147 0.74 6.00 -15.73
C TYR A 147 0.29 4.56 -16.01
N PHE A 148 0.08 3.73 -14.97
CA PHE A 148 -0.31 2.32 -15.16
C PHE A 148 -1.77 2.16 -15.61
N ASP A 149 -2.62 3.13 -15.28
CA ASP A 149 -4.04 3.12 -15.59
C ASP A 149 -4.52 4.55 -15.86
N LYS A 150 -5.51 4.69 -16.75
CA LYS A 150 -6.04 5.99 -17.18
C LYS A 150 -6.81 6.70 -16.05
N ASP A 151 -7.64 5.98 -15.31
CA ASP A 151 -8.44 6.58 -14.24
C ASP A 151 -7.52 6.97 -13.08
N PHE A 152 -6.52 6.15 -12.78
CA PHE A 152 -5.50 6.46 -11.79
C PHE A 152 -4.66 7.68 -12.17
N PHE A 153 -4.32 7.83 -13.45
CA PHE A 153 -3.60 9.01 -13.96
C PHE A 153 -4.36 10.30 -13.61
N TYR A 154 -5.66 10.36 -13.91
CA TYR A 154 -6.47 11.54 -13.60
C TYR A 154 -6.72 11.72 -12.10
N ALA A 155 -6.87 10.64 -11.35
CA ALA A 155 -7.05 10.70 -9.90
C ALA A 155 -5.84 11.28 -9.18
N THR A 156 -4.63 11.02 -9.69
CA THR A 156 -3.37 11.40 -9.01
C THR A 156 -2.58 12.49 -9.76
N SER A 157 -3.26 13.25 -10.62
CA SER A 157 -2.68 14.37 -11.37
C SER A 157 -2.61 15.66 -10.57
#